data_AF-U2YGY2-F1
#
_entry.id   AF-U2YGY2-F1
#
_cell.length_a   1.000
_cell.length_b   1.000
_cell.length_c   1.000
_cell.angle_alpha   90.00
_cell.angle_beta   90.00
_cell.angle_gamma   90.00
#
_symmetry.space_group_name_H-M   'P 1'
#
loop_
_entity.id
_entity.type
_entity.pdbx_description
1 polymer ?
#
loop_
_entity_poly.entity_id
_entity_poly.type
_entity_poly.pdbx_seq_one_letter_code
_entity_poly.pdbx_strand_id
1 'polypeptide(L)' 'MTNEKPGLKKAIELMEAALECLTGPKDQVVAMRLSHALDLARERLLEGA' A
#
# COMPACT_ATOMS: atom_id res chain seq x y z
N MET A 1 -14.70 -18.36 -6.86
CA MET A 1 -13.75 -17.27 -6.57
C MET A 1 -13.63 -17.18 -5.06
N THR A 2 -12.53 -17.63 -4.50
CA THR A 2 -12.30 -17.55 -3.05
C THR A 2 -12.17 -16.07 -2.67
N ASN A 3 -13.16 -15.59 -1.93
CA ASN A 3 -13.18 -14.26 -1.30
C ASN A 3 -12.22 -14.24 -0.09
N GLU A 4 -11.00 -14.74 -0.27
CA GLU A 4 -9.98 -14.62 0.75
C GLU A 4 -9.59 -13.14 0.82
N LYS A 5 -9.90 -12.51 1.96
CA LYS A 5 -9.46 -11.15 2.23
C LYS A 5 -7.95 -11.09 1.95
N PRO A 6 -7.47 -10.19 1.08
CA PRO A 6 -6.05 -10.12 0.80
C PRO A 6 -5.31 -9.93 2.11
N GLY A 7 -4.38 -10.84 2.42
CA GLY A 7 -3.51 -10.70 3.58
C GLY A 7 -2.69 -9.42 3.48
N LEU A 8 -2.14 -8.97 4.61
CA LEU A 8 -1.39 -7.70 4.70
C LEU A 8 -0.30 -7.59 3.63
N LYS A 9 0.42 -8.69 3.35
CA LYS A 9 1.40 -8.77 2.26
C LYS A 9 0.81 -8.41 0.89
N LYS A 10 -0.37 -8.93 0.56
CA LYS A 10 -1.02 -8.65 -0.72
C LYS A 10 -1.53 -7.20 -0.81
N ALA A 11 -1.98 -6.64 0.32
CA ALA A 11 -2.36 -5.24 0.39
C ALA A 11 -1.16 -4.32 0.12
N ILE A 12 0.01 -4.63 0.71
CA ILE A 12 1.27 -3.90 0.48
C ILE A 12 1.66 -3.90 -1.01
N GLU A 13 1.64 -5.06 -1.68
CA GLU A 13 1.93 -5.16 -3.13
C GLU A 13 1.01 -4.26 -3.97
N LEU A 14 -0.28 -4.20 -3.63
CA LEU A 14 -1.24 -3.36 -4.34
C LEU A 14 -1.02 -1.87 -4.08
N MET A 15 -0.59 -1.50 -2.88
CA MET A 15 -0.26 -0.11 -2.52
C MET A 15 1.01 0.36 -3.25
N GLU A 16 2.01 -0.50 -3.38
CA GLU A 16 3.22 -0.25 -4.17
C GLU A 16 2.87 -0.01 -5.65
N ALA A 17 2.09 -0.91 -6.25
CA ALA A 17 1.62 -0.75 -7.63
C ALA A 17 0.78 0.53 -7.82
N ALA A 18 -0.05 0.89 -6.83
CA ALA A 18 -0.83 2.11 -6.89
C ALA A 18 0.06 3.37 -6.82
N LEU A 19 1.15 3.38 -6.04
CA LEU A 19 2.10 4.49 -6.02
C LEU A 19 2.79 4.67 -7.38
N GLU A 20 3.12 3.59 -8.08
CA GLU A 20 3.69 3.66 -9.43
C GLU A 20 2.74 4.32 -10.45
N CYS A 21 1.43 4.24 -10.23
CA CYS A 21 0.44 4.88 -11.09
C CYS A 21 0.23 6.38 -10.76
N LEU A 22 0.54 6.83 -9.55
CA LEU A 22 0.29 8.19 -9.04
C LEU A 22 1.42 9.17 -9.41
N THR A 23 1.62 9.37 -10.72
CA THR A 23 2.72 10.19 -11.27
C THR A 23 2.31 11.63 -11.61
N GLY A 24 1.03 11.96 -11.52
CA GLY A 24 0.50 13.25 -11.92
C GLY A 24 0.75 14.35 -10.87
N PRO A 25 0.79 15.63 -11.29
CA PRO A 25 0.94 16.76 -10.36
C PRO A 25 -0.25 16.91 -9.39
N LYS A 26 -1.42 16.33 -9.72
CA LYS A 26 -2.60 16.31 -8.84
C LYS A 26 -2.59 15.14 -7.85
N ASP A 27 -1.71 14.17 -8.07
CA ASP A 27 -1.66 12.94 -7.28
C ASP A 27 -0.76 13.09 -6.05
N GLN A 28 0.00 14.19 -5.93
CA GLN A 28 0.97 14.43 -4.87
C GLN A 28 0.43 14.14 -3.46
N VAL A 29 -0.77 14.64 -3.14
CA VAL A 29 -1.38 14.43 -1.82
C VAL A 29 -1.80 12.97 -1.62
N VAL A 30 -2.30 12.33 -2.68
CA VAL A 30 -2.72 10.92 -2.64
C VAL A 30 -1.49 10.02 -2.50
N ALA A 31 -0.44 10.25 -3.28
CA ALA A 31 0.82 9.53 -3.22
C ALA A 31 1.49 9.67 -1.85
N MET A 32 1.53 10.88 -1.29
CA MET A 32 2.09 11.10 0.05
C MET A 32 1.34 10.31 1.13
N ARG A 33 -0.01 10.37 1.12
CA ARG A 33 -0.83 9.64 2.09
C ARG A 33 -0.72 8.12 1.92
N LEU A 34 -0.67 7.65 0.67
CA LEU A 34 -0.52 6.23 0.36
C LEU A 34 0.87 5.72 0.76
N SER A 35 1.93 6.51 0.55
CA SER A 35 3.28 6.21 1.01
C SER A 35 3.33 6.05 2.53
N HIS A 36 2.72 6.99 3.27
CA HIS A 36 2.68 6.88 4.72
C HIS A 36 1.91 5.64 5.21
N ALA A 37 0.77 5.32 4.58
CA ALA A 37 0.02 4.12 4.90
C ALA A 37 0.81 2.84 4.58
N LEU A 38 1.60 2.85 3.50
CA LEU A 38 2.46 1.75 3.10
C LEU A 38 3.59 1.51 4.12
N ASP A 39 4.20 2.57 4.63
CA ASP A 39 5.23 2.47 5.67
C ASP A 39 4.67 1.80 6.94
N LEU A 40 3.51 2.26 7.42
CA LEU A 40 2.83 1.65 8.58
C LEU A 40 2.44 0.19 8.34
N ALA A 41 2.00 -0.15 7.11
CA ALA A 41 1.66 -1.52 6.77
C ALA A 41 2.89 -2.44 6.80
N ARG A 42 4.06 -1.95 6.35
CA ARG A 42 5.34 -2.67 6.40
C ARG A 42 5.82 -2.87 7.83
N GLU A 43 5.75 -1.85 8.68
CA GLU A 43 6.06 -1.95 10.11
C GLU A 43 5.21 -3.04 10.77
N ARG A 44 3.89 -3.01 10.55
CA ARG A 44 2.97 -4.01 11.09
C ARG A 44 3.25 -5.44 10.58
N LEU A 45 3.70 -5.59 9.34
CA LEU A 45 4.07 -6.89 8.79
C LEU A 45 5.34 -7.44 9.47
N LEU A 46 6.31 -6.57 9.79
CA LEU A 46 7.55 -6.93 10.49
C LEU A 46 7.32 -7.26 11.97
N GLU A 47 6.44 -6.52 12.65
CA GLU A 47 6.07 -6.79 14.05
C GLU A 47 5.31 -8.12 14.23
N GLY A 48 4.69 -8.62 13.17
CA GLY A 48 3.95 -9.89 13.16
C GLY A 48 4.72 -11.08 12.59
N ALA A 49 6.00 -10.91 12.22
CA ALA A 49 6.85 -11.93 11.60
C ALA A 49 7.71 -12.70 12.61
#